data_AF-A0A659QU18-F1
#
_entry.id   AF-A0A659QU18-F1
#
_cell.length_a   1.000
_cell.length_b   1.000
_cell.length_c   1.000
_cell.angle_alpha   90.00
_cell.angle_beta   90.00
_cell.angle_gamma   90.00
#
_symmetry.space_group_name_H-M   'P 1'
#
loop_
_entity.id
_entity.type
_entity.pdbx_description
1 polymer ?
#
loop_
_entity_poly.entity_id
_entity_poly.type
_entity_poly.pdbx_seq_one_letter_code
_entity_poly.pdbx_strand_id
1 'polypeptide(L)'
;MHRIDTPTAQKDKFGQGKNGFTNGDPATGRRATDLNSDMWDAVQEEVCTVIEAAGIPLSKGEHTQLHAAIDRLIAEQVKTRLEKNQNGADIPNKPLFLQNVGLVDVLFKGDGRFLAGTFVSDAIDRTSIGARAA
;
A
#
# COMPACT_ATOMS: atom_id res chain seq x y z
N MET A 1 9.43 -9.17 18.27
CA MET A 1 10.61 -10.06 18.35
C MET A 1 11.53 -9.62 19.48
N HIS A 2 12.04 -10.54 20.30
CA HIS A 2 13.03 -10.22 21.34
C HIS A 2 14.47 -10.40 20.83
N ARG A 3 15.46 -9.98 21.64
CA ARG A 3 16.88 -10.05 21.30
C ARG A 3 17.46 -11.35 21.87
N ILE A 4 18.46 -11.92 21.20
CA ILE A 4 19.17 -13.09 21.72
C ILE A 4 19.78 -12.80 23.11
N ASP A 5 19.49 -13.68 24.05
CA ASP A 5 19.79 -13.53 25.48
C ASP A 5 20.53 -14.76 26.05
N THR A 6 20.96 -15.69 25.17
CA THR A 6 21.77 -16.83 25.57
C THR A 6 23.12 -16.38 26.17
N PRO A 7 23.73 -17.15 27.10
CA PRO A 7 25.01 -16.79 27.70
C PRO A 7 26.15 -16.55 26.70
N THR A 8 26.06 -17.17 25.53
CA THR A 8 27.00 -17.05 24.40
C THR A 8 26.69 -15.90 23.45
N ALA A 9 25.66 -15.10 23.72
CA ALA A 9 25.33 -13.92 22.93
C ALA A 9 26.48 -12.90 22.99
N GLN A 10 26.72 -12.20 21.88
CA GLN A 10 27.61 -11.05 21.91
C GLN A 10 26.91 -9.89 22.59
N LYS A 11 27.38 -9.55 23.79
CA LYS A 11 26.88 -8.41 24.55
C LYS A 11 27.04 -7.11 23.77
N ASP A 12 26.00 -6.28 23.78
CA ASP A 12 26.00 -4.91 23.25
C ASP A 12 26.46 -4.74 21.79
N LYS A 13 26.34 -5.79 20.96
CA LYS A 13 26.77 -5.78 19.54
C LYS A 13 26.18 -4.61 18.74
N PHE A 14 24.94 -4.23 19.05
CA PHE A 14 24.22 -3.16 18.36
C PHE A 14 23.98 -1.93 19.25
N GLY A 15 24.77 -1.75 20.31
CA GLY A 15 24.64 -0.70 21.32
C GLY A 15 24.21 -1.24 22.69
N GLN A 16 24.15 -0.36 23.69
CA GLN A 16 23.85 -0.74 25.09
C GLN A 16 22.53 -1.51 25.20
N GLY A 17 22.57 -2.68 25.84
CA GLY A 17 21.47 -3.62 26.02
C GLY A 17 21.09 -4.40 24.76
N LYS A 18 21.79 -4.23 23.63
CA LYS A 18 21.41 -4.80 22.33
C LYS A 18 22.37 -5.90 21.91
N ASN A 19 22.18 -7.06 22.53
CA ASN A 19 22.94 -8.27 22.23
C ASN A 19 22.71 -8.75 20.79
N GLY A 20 23.66 -9.52 20.26
CA GLY A 20 23.58 -10.09 18.91
C GLY A 20 24.36 -11.38 18.74
N PHE A 21 24.21 -11.99 17.56
CA PHE A 21 24.90 -13.23 17.21
C PHE A 21 26.40 -13.04 16.97
N THR A 22 27.19 -14.05 17.31
CA THR A 22 28.61 -14.17 16.95
C THR A 22 28.88 -15.59 16.46
N ASN A 23 29.79 -15.73 15.49
CA ASN A 23 30.28 -17.03 15.02
C ASN A 23 31.26 -17.68 16.01
N GLY A 24 31.55 -17.00 17.13
CA GLY A 24 32.67 -17.34 17.98
C GLY A 24 33.99 -16.93 17.36
N ASP A 25 35.06 -17.30 18.04
CA ASP A 25 36.43 -17.15 17.57
C ASP A 25 37.29 -18.26 18.20
N PRO A 26 37.67 -19.29 17.41
CA PRO A 26 38.49 -20.39 17.88
C PRO A 26 39.86 -19.96 18.42
N ALA A 27 40.43 -18.85 17.92
CA ALA A 27 41.75 -18.38 18.35
C ALA A 27 41.73 -17.81 19.77
N THR A 28 40.59 -17.25 20.20
CA THR A 28 40.37 -16.69 21.53
C THR A 28 39.54 -17.60 22.44
N GLY A 29 39.16 -18.79 21.97
CA GLY A 29 38.31 -19.73 22.71
C GLY A 29 36.84 -19.28 22.84
N ARG A 30 36.43 -18.25 22.09
CA ARG A 30 35.08 -17.72 22.15
C ARG A 30 34.13 -18.66 21.41
N ARG A 31 33.09 -19.13 22.10
CA ARG A 31 32.04 -19.97 21.50
C ARG A 31 31.12 -19.15 20.60
N ALA A 32 30.56 -19.80 19.57
CA ALA A 32 29.46 -19.26 18.78
C ALA A 32 28.21 -19.07 19.64
N THR A 33 27.30 -18.21 19.18
CA THR A 33 26.04 -17.97 19.87
C THR A 33 25.14 -19.21 19.77
N ASP A 34 24.86 -19.81 20.91
CA ASP A 34 23.86 -20.85 21.09
C ASP A 34 22.46 -20.27 20.79
N LEU A 35 21.62 -21.11 20.20
CA LEU A 35 20.23 -20.82 19.88
C LEU A 35 19.32 -21.37 20.99
N ASN A 36 18.27 -20.62 21.37
CA ASN A 36 17.26 -21.05 22.34
C ASN A 36 15.87 -21.11 21.71
N SER A 37 14.95 -21.84 22.36
CA SER A 37 13.54 -21.94 21.98
C SER A 37 12.90 -20.57 21.89
N ASP A 38 13.09 -19.75 22.92
CA ASP A 38 12.38 -18.48 23.07
C ASP A 38 12.59 -17.59 21.84
N MET A 39 13.82 -17.51 21.32
CA MET A 39 14.14 -16.72 20.12
C MET A 39 13.49 -17.30 18.85
N TRP A 40 13.55 -18.62 18.67
CA TRP A 40 12.98 -19.27 17.48
C TRP A 40 11.45 -19.30 17.50
N ASP A 41 10.84 -19.43 18.67
CA ASP A 41 9.40 -19.29 18.87
C ASP A 41 8.98 -17.86 18.50
N ALA A 42 9.74 -16.85 18.95
CA ALA A 42 9.46 -15.46 18.56
C ALA A 42 9.62 -15.23 17.05
N VAL A 43 10.63 -15.80 16.38
CA VAL A 43 10.76 -15.74 14.91
C VAL A 43 9.54 -16.38 14.25
N GLN A 44 9.13 -17.56 14.71
CA GLN A 44 7.99 -18.29 14.18
C GLN A 44 6.71 -17.46 14.33
N GLU A 45 6.43 -16.94 15.52
CA GLU A 45 5.22 -16.19 15.79
C GLU A 45 5.14 -14.88 14.99
N GLU A 46 6.26 -14.21 14.71
CA GLU A 46 6.27 -13.03 13.81
C GLU A 46 5.85 -13.40 12.39
N VAL A 47 6.33 -14.55 11.88
CA VAL A 47 5.95 -15.04 10.55
C VAL A 47 4.51 -15.52 10.53
N CYS A 48 4.09 -16.29 11.54
CA CYS A 48 2.73 -16.80 11.70
C CYS A 48 1.72 -15.67 11.80
N THR A 49 2.01 -14.62 12.59
CA THR A 49 1.15 -13.44 12.75
C THR A 49 0.87 -12.77 11.41
N VAL A 50 1.87 -12.62 10.54
CA VAL A 50 1.67 -12.02 9.20
C VAL A 50 0.74 -12.88 8.33
N ILE A 51 0.91 -14.21 8.39
CA ILE A 51 0.11 -15.16 7.61
C ILE A 51 -1.35 -15.15 8.08
N GLU A 52 -1.56 -15.20 9.39
CA GLU A 52 -2.89 -15.19 10.00
C GLU A 52 -3.59 -13.84 9.81
N ALA A 53 -2.85 -12.73 9.88
CA ALA A 53 -3.38 -11.39 9.59
C ALA A 53 -3.88 -11.27 8.13
N ALA A 54 -3.27 -12.02 7.20
CA ALA A 54 -3.77 -12.14 5.82
C ALA A 54 -4.98 -13.09 5.69
N GLY A 55 -5.46 -13.68 6.78
CA GLY A 55 -6.57 -14.64 6.80
C GLY A 55 -6.23 -15.97 6.13
N ILE A 56 -4.96 -16.39 6.19
CA ILE A 56 -4.49 -17.67 5.67
C ILE A 56 -4.23 -18.61 6.86
N PRO A 57 -4.79 -19.84 6.86
CA PRO A 57 -4.53 -20.81 7.92
C PRO A 57 -3.12 -21.40 7.79
N LEU A 58 -2.40 -21.55 8.91
CA LEU A 58 -1.06 -22.14 8.93
C LEU A 58 -1.06 -23.61 8.50
N SER A 59 -0.09 -24.00 7.68
CA SER A 59 0.06 -25.35 7.14
C SER A 59 1.53 -25.78 7.18
N LYS A 60 1.83 -26.81 7.97
CA LYS A 60 3.19 -27.32 8.21
C LYS A 60 3.93 -27.75 6.93
N GLY A 61 3.22 -28.15 5.88
CA GLY A 61 3.81 -28.58 4.61
C GLY A 61 4.00 -27.46 3.60
N GLU A 62 3.53 -26.24 3.90
CA GLU A 62 3.51 -25.14 2.96
C GLU A 62 4.59 -24.11 3.29
N HIS A 63 5.53 -23.91 2.37
CA HIS A 63 6.67 -23.01 2.57
C HIS A 63 6.53 -21.69 1.80
N THR A 64 5.36 -21.44 1.19
CA THR A 64 5.06 -20.19 0.47
C THR A 64 4.05 -19.30 1.19
N GLN A 65 3.60 -19.67 2.40
CA GLN A 65 2.52 -18.96 3.10
C GLN A 65 2.83 -17.49 3.37
N LEU A 66 4.06 -17.17 3.80
CA LEU A 66 4.46 -15.78 4.05
C LEU A 66 4.43 -14.94 2.76
N HIS A 67 4.85 -15.52 1.64
CA HIS A 67 4.78 -14.86 0.33
C HIS A 67 3.32 -14.57 -0.05
N ALA A 68 2.45 -15.59 0.02
CA ALA A 68 1.03 -15.44 -0.27
C ALA A 68 0.33 -14.42 0.65
N ALA A 69 0.73 -14.37 1.92
CA ALA A 69 0.21 -13.41 2.89
C ALA A 69 0.57 -11.97 2.51
N ILE A 70 1.84 -11.71 2.17
CA ILE A 70 2.31 -10.39 1.75
C ILE A 70 1.57 -9.94 0.49
N ASP A 71 1.46 -10.80 -0.52
CA ASP A 71 0.73 -10.49 -1.76
C ASP A 71 -0.72 -10.11 -1.49
N ARG A 72 -1.40 -10.88 -0.63
CA ARG A 72 -2.79 -10.63 -0.27
C ARG A 72 -2.96 -9.31 0.49
N LEU A 73 -2.12 -9.05 1.49
CA LEU A 73 -2.17 -7.80 2.26
C LEU A 73 -1.93 -6.58 1.37
N ILE A 74 -1.00 -6.67 0.41
CA ILE A 74 -0.76 -5.60 -0.57
C ILE A 74 -1.98 -5.44 -1.48
N ALA A 75 -2.53 -6.54 -2.01
CA ALA A 75 -3.69 -6.48 -2.89
C ALA A 75 -4.91 -5.83 -2.21
N GLU A 76 -5.19 -6.15 -0.95
CA GLU A 76 -6.27 -5.51 -0.19
C GLU A 76 -6.04 -4.00 -0.01
N GLN A 77 -4.80 -3.56 0.22
CA GLN A 77 -4.48 -2.13 0.30
C GLN A 77 -4.58 -1.40 -1.05
N VAL A 78 -4.39 -2.10 -2.16
CA VAL A 78 -4.48 -1.51 -3.51
C VAL A 78 -5.93 -1.41 -3.98
N LYS A 79 -6.82 -2.33 -3.58
CA LYS A 79 -8.25 -2.31 -3.93
C LYS A 79 -8.97 -1.01 -3.55
N THR A 80 -8.45 -0.26 -2.58
CA THR A 80 -9.03 1.02 -2.17
C THR A 80 -8.61 2.20 -3.05
N ARG A 81 -7.81 1.97 -4.10
CA ARG A 81 -7.28 3.01 -5.00
C ARG A 81 -7.87 2.86 -6.40
N LEU A 82 -7.88 3.96 -7.14
CA LEU A 82 -8.26 3.95 -8.56
C LEU A 82 -7.11 3.39 -9.41
N GLU A 83 -7.42 2.44 -10.28
CA GLU A 83 -6.51 1.81 -11.21
C GLU A 83 -6.29 2.70 -12.45
N LYS A 84 -5.02 2.93 -12.81
CA LYS A 84 -4.67 3.83 -13.92
C LYS A 84 -5.22 3.36 -15.27
N ASN A 85 -5.15 2.05 -15.53
CA ASN A 85 -5.65 1.43 -16.76
C ASN A 85 -7.18 1.39 -16.86
N GLN A 86 -7.90 1.57 -15.75
CA GLN A 86 -9.37 1.71 -15.75
C GLN A 86 -9.82 3.10 -16.20
N ASN A 87 -8.91 4.07 -16.31
CA ASN A 87 -9.21 5.43 -16.77
C ASN A 87 -10.44 6.06 -16.07
N GLY A 88 -10.60 5.79 -14.76
CA GLY A 88 -11.71 6.31 -13.95
C GLY A 88 -13.04 5.55 -14.07
N ALA A 89 -13.10 4.44 -14.80
CA ALA A 89 -14.28 3.58 -14.87
C ALA A 89 -14.68 3.04 -13.47
N ASP A 90 -13.69 2.79 -12.63
CA ASP A 90 -13.74 2.29 -11.27
C ASP A 90 -14.07 3.34 -10.20
N ILE A 91 -14.31 4.60 -10.57
CA ILE A 91 -14.80 5.63 -9.64
C ILE A 91 -16.18 5.21 -9.08
N PRO A 92 -16.32 5.00 -7.76
CA PRO A 92 -17.56 4.47 -7.17
C PRO A 92 -18.75 5.44 -7.27
N ASN A 93 -18.49 6.74 -7.13
CA ASN A 93 -19.51 7.79 -7.22
C ASN A 93 -19.04 8.90 -8.14
N LYS A 94 -19.36 8.76 -9.43
CA LYS A 94 -18.97 9.71 -10.49
C LYS A 94 -19.61 11.10 -10.30
N PRO A 95 -20.90 11.23 -9.94
CA PRO A 95 -21.48 12.55 -9.63
C PRO A 95 -20.75 13.29 -8.50
N LEU A 96 -20.46 12.61 -7.39
CA LEU A 96 -19.70 13.21 -6.28
C LEU A 96 -18.27 13.54 -6.68
N PHE A 97 -17.63 12.69 -7.50
CA PHE A 97 -16.30 12.98 -8.05
C PHE A 97 -16.31 14.29 -8.84
N LEU A 98 -17.27 14.48 -9.75
CA LEU A 98 -17.44 15.71 -10.52
C LEU A 98 -17.65 16.94 -9.62
N GLN A 99 -18.38 16.78 -8.51
CA GLN A 99 -18.57 17.83 -7.51
C GLN A 99 -17.25 18.20 -6.83
N ASN A 100 -16.49 17.20 -6.39
CA ASN A 100 -15.21 17.41 -5.71
C ASN A 100 -14.16 18.08 -6.62
N VAL A 101 -14.21 17.85 -7.94
CA VAL A 101 -13.32 18.52 -8.90
C VAL A 101 -13.90 19.82 -9.48
N GLY A 102 -15.06 20.29 -8.99
CA GLY A 102 -15.66 21.56 -9.41
C GLY A 102 -16.22 21.59 -10.84
N LEU A 103 -16.49 20.42 -11.44
CA LEU A 103 -16.96 20.31 -12.83
C LEU A 103 -18.49 20.25 -12.96
N VAL A 104 -19.23 20.17 -11.84
CA VAL A 104 -20.70 20.12 -11.85
C VAL A 104 -21.29 21.32 -12.59
N ASP A 105 -20.86 22.54 -12.28
CA ASP A 105 -21.37 23.76 -12.91
C ASP A 105 -20.88 23.93 -14.35
N VAL A 106 -19.77 23.27 -14.73
CA VAL A 106 -19.26 23.26 -16.11
C VAL A 106 -20.13 22.35 -17.00
N LEU A 107 -20.64 21.24 -16.44
CA LEU A 107 -21.55 20.32 -17.13
C LEU A 107 -22.98 20.86 -17.21
N PHE A 108 -23.47 21.54 -16.16
CA PHE A 108 -24.76 22.24 -16.20
C PHE A 108 -24.71 23.54 -17.02
N LYS A 109 -23.52 24.10 -17.26
CA LYS A 109 -23.25 24.98 -18.40
C LYS A 109 -23.19 24.19 -19.70
N GLY A 110 -24.30 23.51 -20.01
CA GLY A 110 -24.75 23.26 -21.38
C GLY A 110 -25.12 24.56 -22.13
N ASP A 111 -24.61 25.71 -21.71
CA ASP A 111 -24.74 27.01 -22.39
C ASP A 111 -23.66 27.18 -23.49
N GLY A 112 -23.35 26.11 -24.23
CA GLY A 112 -22.59 26.18 -25.49
C GLY A 112 -21.10 26.52 -25.41
N ARG A 113 -20.49 26.68 -24.22
CA ARG A 113 -19.08 27.14 -24.13
C ARG A 113 -17.99 26.10 -24.45
N PHE A 114 -18.32 24.81 -24.51
CA PHE A 114 -17.33 23.74 -24.76
C PHE A 114 -17.68 22.79 -25.94
N LEU A 115 -18.79 23.03 -26.65
CA LEU A 115 -19.02 22.36 -27.93
C LEU A 115 -18.21 23.09 -29.00
N ALA A 116 -17.24 22.37 -29.56
CA ALA A 116 -16.36 22.83 -30.63
C ALA A 116 -17.12 23.71 -31.65
N GLY A 117 -16.73 24.99 -31.72
CA GLY A 117 -17.10 25.88 -32.82
C GLY A 117 -18.32 26.78 -32.64
N THR A 118 -19.01 26.79 -31.50
CA THR A 118 -20.11 27.76 -31.27
C THR A 118 -19.87 28.62 -30.04
N PHE A 119 -19.10 29.70 -30.22
CA PHE A 119 -19.05 30.77 -29.23
C PHE A 119 -20.44 31.43 -29.18
N VAL A 120 -21.22 31.13 -28.16
CA VAL A 120 -22.42 31.91 -27.83
C VAL A 120 -21.92 33.21 -27.19
N SER A 121 -22.26 34.36 -27.78
CA SER A 121 -21.88 35.66 -27.21
C SER A 121 -22.54 35.83 -25.84
N ASP A 122 -21.87 36.50 -24.89
CA ASP A 122 -22.40 36.83 -23.55
C ASP A 122 -23.64 37.75 -23.55
N ALA A 123 -24.24 38.01 -24.72
CA ALA A 123 -25.51 38.70 -24.87
C ALA A 123 -26.69 37.79 -24.47
N ILE A 124 -27.65 38.39 -23.76
CA ILE A 124 -28.83 37.76 -23.13
C ILE A 124 -29.65 36.85 -24.07
N ASP A 125 -29.56 37.04 -25.39
CA ASP A 125 -30.39 36.34 -26.38
C ASP A 125 -29.92 34.92 -26.78
N ARG A 126 -28.73 34.47 -26.32
CA ARG A 126 -28.15 33.15 -26.62
C ARG A 126 -28.06 32.81 -28.13
N THR A 127 -28.03 33.81 -29.02
CA THR A 127 -27.91 33.59 -30.46
C THR A 127 -26.49 33.18 -30.84
N SER A 128 -26.34 32.15 -31.67
CA SER A 128 -25.02 31.73 -32.16
C SER A 128 -24.43 32.80 -33.07
N ILE A 129 -23.10 33.00 -33.01
CA ILE A 129 -22.42 33.98 -33.88
C ILE A 129 -22.65 33.66 -35.38
N GLY A 130 -22.76 32.37 -35.74
CA GLY A 130 -23.05 31.95 -37.11
C GLY A 130 -24.42 32.38 -37.61
N ALA A 131 -25.43 32.44 -36.74
CA ALA A 131 -26.77 32.91 -37.10
C ALA A 131 -26.86 34.44 -37.29
N ARG A 132 -25.91 35.21 -36.74
CA ARG A 132 -25.82 36.67 -36.93
C ARG A 132 -25.02 37.08 -38.17
N ALA A 133 -24.22 36.17 -38.71
CA ALA A 133 -23.36 36.41 -39.87
C ALA A 133 -24.01 36.08 -41.22
N ALA A 134 -25.24 35.55 -41.20
CA ALA A 134 -26.09 35.28 -42.37
C ALA A 134 -27.14 36.38 -42.53
#